data_AF-A0A8J7AYW8-F1
#
_entry.id   AF-A0A8J7AYW8-F1
#
_cell.length_a   1.000
_cell.length_b   1.000
_cell.length_c   1.000
_cell.angle_alpha   90.00
_cell.angle_beta   90.00
_cell.angle_gamma   90.00
#
_symmetry.space_group_name_H-M   'P 1'
#
loop_
_entity.id
_entity.type
_entity.pdbx_description
1 polymer ?
#
loop_
_entity_poly.entity_id
_entity_poly.type
_entity_poly.pdbx_seq_one_letter_code
_entity_poly.pdbx_strand_id
1 'polypeptide(L)' 'MLDSIETTLQWASRMLWKGIEPVVHYVTDRYEKGIKVDPETLATFRVNWHPSEDLPKWAITISPT' A
#
# COMPACT_ATOMS: atom_id res chain seq x y z
N MET A 1 16.92 -15.62 5.12
CA MET A 1 16.81 -15.55 3.64
C MET A 1 15.76 -14.49 3.33
N LEU A 2 16.22 -13.25 3.30
CA LEU A 2 15.62 -11.93 2.99
C LEU A 2 16.58 -10.87 3.60
N ASP A 3 17.87 -11.13 3.45
CA ASP A 3 18.97 -10.55 4.23
C ASP A 3 19.59 -9.33 3.55
N SER A 4 19.16 -9.04 2.32
CA SER A 4 19.51 -7.83 1.60
C SER A 4 18.28 -7.23 0.92
N ILE A 5 18.38 -5.94 0.62
CA ILE A 5 17.36 -5.20 -0.14
C ILE A 5 17.19 -5.85 -1.52
N GLU A 6 18.30 -6.17 -2.19
CA GLU A 6 18.28 -6.80 -3.52
C GLU A 6 17.56 -8.15 -3.51
N THR A 7 17.91 -9.05 -2.57
CA THR A 7 17.26 -10.36 -2.43
C THR A 7 15.77 -10.21 -2.14
N THR A 8 15.40 -9.21 -1.33
CA THR A 8 14.00 -8.94 -1.00
C THR A 8 13.22 -8.43 -2.20
N LEU A 9 13.78 -7.51 -2.98
CA LEU A 9 13.15 -6.99 -4.19
C LEU A 9 12.99 -8.08 -5.26
N GLN A 10 14.02 -8.90 -5.46
CA GLN A 10 13.97 -10.04 -6.40
C GLN A 10 12.94 -11.09 -6.01
N TRP A 11 12.81 -11.37 -4.70
CA TRP A 11 11.79 -12.28 -4.21
C TRP A 11 10.40 -11.66 -4.39
N ALA A 12 10.21 -10.40 -3.98
CA ALA A 12 8.93 -9.72 -4.05
C ALA A 12 8.43 -9.55 -5.49
N SER A 13 9.32 -9.33 -6.47
CA SER A 13 8.93 -9.19 -7.88
C SER A 13 8.55 -10.51 -8.56
N ARG A 14 8.99 -11.64 -8.02
CA ARG A 14 8.79 -12.98 -8.61
C ARG A 14 7.80 -13.84 -7.84
N MET A 15 7.40 -13.43 -6.64
CA MET A 15 6.36 -14.13 -5.90
C MET A 15 5.02 -13.99 -6.63
N LEU A 16 4.22 -15.05 -6.64
CA LEU A 16 2.89 -15.01 -7.19
C LEU A 16 1.89 -14.63 -6.09
N TRP A 17 1.34 -13.43 -6.18
CA TRP A 17 0.23 -13.02 -5.32
C TRP A 17 -1.09 -13.38 -5.98
N LYS A 18 -1.83 -14.33 -5.41
CA LYS A 18 -3.06 -14.88 -6.01
C LYS A 18 -2.87 -15.33 -7.48
N GLY A 19 -1.68 -15.85 -7.81
CA GLY A 19 -1.33 -16.30 -9.16
C GLY A 19 -0.87 -15.20 -10.12
N ILE A 20 -0.70 -13.96 -9.65
CA ILE A 20 -0.31 -12.81 -10.45
C ILE A 20 1.04 -12.28 -9.95
N GLU A 21 1.95 -11.95 -10.88
CA GLU A 21 3.20 -11.27 -10.54
C GLU A 21 2.91 -9.82 -10.12
N PRO A 22 3.37 -9.38 -8.93
CA PRO A 22 3.12 -8.04 -8.44
C PRO A 22 4.04 -7.02 -9.12
N VAL A 23 3.55 -5.77 -9.21
CA VAL A 23 4.38 -4.63 -9.62
C VAL A 23 5.10 -4.09 -8.38
N VAL A 24 6.43 -4.08 -8.41
CA VAL A 24 7.27 -3.67 -7.27
C VAL A 24 8.08 -2.43 -7.64
N HIS A 25 7.96 -1.38 -6.81
CA HIS A 25 8.78 -0.18 -6.89
C HIS A 25 9.60 -0.02 -5.62
N TYR A 26 10.91 0.13 -5.77
CA TYR A 26 11.80 0.48 -4.66
C TYR A 26 11.87 2.00 -4.52
N VAL A 27 11.23 2.53 -3.48
CA VAL A 27 11.20 3.97 -3.20
C VAL A 27 12.25 4.29 -2.14
N THR A 28 13.28 5.05 -2.53
CA THR A 28 14.34 5.53 -1.62
C THR A 28 14.05 6.91 -1.04
N ASP A 29 13.12 7.62 -1.65
CA ASP A 29 12.74 8.96 -1.23
C ASP A 29 12.12 8.94 0.17
N ARG A 30 12.54 9.92 0.98
CA ARG A 30 12.01 10.08 2.33
C ARG A 30 10.77 10.96 2.22
N TYR A 31 9.62 10.37 2.55
CA TYR A 31 8.41 11.15 2.72
C TYR A 31 8.58 12.14 3.87
N GLU A 32 8.17 13.37 3.62
CA GLU A 32 8.07 14.39 4.65
C GLU A 32 7.08 13.95 5.72
N LYS A 33 7.50 14.04 6.98
CA LYS A 33 6.71 13.60 8.14
C LYS A 33 5.99 14.78 8.76
N GLY A 34 4.81 14.53 9.34
CA GLY A 34 4.00 15.57 9.97
C GLY A 34 3.11 16.35 9.00
N ILE A 35 3.12 15.99 7.71
CA ILE A 35 2.16 16.52 6.74
C ILE A 35 0.77 15.94 7.07
N LYS A 36 -0.19 16.84 7.26
CA LYS A 36 -1.62 16.51 7.36
C LYS A 36 -2.32 17.09 6.16
N VAL A 37 -3.14 16.29 5.50
CA VAL A 37 -4.05 16.78 4.47
C VAL A 37 -5.15 17.59 5.15
N ASP A 38 -5.46 18.74 4.59
CA ASP A 38 -6.60 19.55 5.00
C ASP A 38 -7.90 18.72 4.91
N PRO A 39 -8.82 18.79 5.90
CA PRO A 39 -10.03 17.98 5.90
C PRO A 39 -10.93 18.16 4.65
N GLU A 40 -11.03 19.37 4.09
CA GLU A 40 -11.86 19.63 2.90
C GLU A 40 -11.23 18.99 1.65
N THR A 41 -9.91 19.11 1.55
CA THR A 41 -9.12 18.46 0.49
C THR A 41 -9.25 16.94 0.59
N LEU A 42 -9.15 16.39 1.80
CA LEU A 42 -9.31 14.96 2.04
C LEU A 42 -10.72 14.46 1.66
N ALA A 43 -11.76 15.22 1.99
CA ALA A 43 -13.15 14.90 1.65
C ALA A 43 -13.41 14.90 0.14
N THR A 44 -12.61 15.63 -0.65
CA THR A 44 -12.71 15.66 -2.12
C THR A 44 -12.29 14.33 -2.75
N PHE A 45 -11.36 13.60 -2.12
CA PHE A 45 -11.09 12.22 -2.48
C PHE A 45 -12.26 11.36 -2.00
N ARG A 46 -13.32 11.28 -2.82
CA ARG A 46 -14.53 10.47 -2.63
C ARG A 46 -14.21 8.97 -2.61
N VAL A 47 -13.44 8.54 -1.63
CA VAL A 47 -13.13 7.14 -1.40
C VAL A 47 -13.88 6.75 -0.14
N ASN A 48 -14.77 5.77 -0.27
CA ASN A 48 -15.45 5.20 0.89
C ASN A 48 -14.44 4.35 1.67
N TRP A 49 -13.69 4.99 2.56
CA TRP A 49 -12.75 4.30 3.45
C TRP A 49 -13.53 3.61 4.55
N HIS A 50 -13.79 2.32 4.41
CA HIS A 50 -14.35 1.52 5.49
C HIS A 50 -13.32 0.50 5.97
N PRO A 51 -13.24 0.24 7.29
CA PRO A 51 -12.48 -0.88 7.80
C PRO A 51 -12.90 -2.16 7.09
N SER A 52 -11.93 -3.01 6.77
CA SER A 52 -12.22 -4.32 6.23
C SER A 52 -12.76 -5.24 7.34
N GLU A 53 -13.85 -5.96 7.09
CA GLU A 53 -14.39 -6.95 8.01
C GLU A 53 -13.54 -8.25 8.02
N ASP A 54 -12.88 -8.54 6.90
CA ASP A 54 -12.14 -9.79 6.69
C ASP A 54 -10.63 -9.67 6.99
N LEU A 55 -10.08 -8.45 6.94
CA LEU A 55 -8.64 -8.22 7.04
C LEU A 55 -8.23 -7.66 8.41
N PRO A 56 -6.98 -7.93 8.83
CA PRO A 56 -6.48 -7.48 10.12
C PRO A 56 -6.48 -5.95 10.27
N LYS A 57 -6.25 -5.52 11.51
CA LYS A 57 -6.25 -4.12 11.93
C LYS A 57 -5.52 -3.22 10.92
N TRP A 58 -6.08 -2.03 10.67
CA TRP A 58 -5.63 -1.04 9.68
C TRP A 58 -5.89 -1.38 8.21
N ALA A 59 -6.44 -2.55 7.89
CA ALA A 59 -6.90 -2.83 6.56
C ALA A 59 -8.18 -2.04 6.23
N ILE A 60 -8.19 -1.48 5.03
CA ILE A 60 -9.29 -0.68 4.48
C ILE A 60 -9.78 -1.38 3.21
N THR A 61 -11.09 -1.44 3.04
CA THR A 61 -11.70 -1.91 1.80
C THR A 61 -12.07 -0.67 0.97
N ILE A 62 -11.57 -0.62 -0.27
CA ILE A 62 -11.90 0.42 -1.23
C ILE A 62 -12.85 -0.20 -2.25
N SER A 63 -14.10 0.23 -2.22
CA SER A 63 -15.11 -0.18 -3.20
C SER A 63 -15.20 0.90 -4.29
N PRO A 64 -14.79 0.62 -5.55
CA PRO A 64 -15.05 1.53 -6.65
C PRO A 64 -16.57 1.66 -6.84
N THR A 65 -17.04 2.90 -7.02
CA THR A 65 -18.45 3.19 -7.36
C THR A 65 -18.70 2.95 -8.83
#